data_AF-A0A2T0W9Z5-F1
#
_entry.id   AF-A0A2T0W9Z5-F1
#
_cell.length_a   1.000
_cell.length_b   1.000
_cell.length_c   1.000
_cell.angle_alpha   90.00
_cell.angle_beta   90.00
_cell.angle_gamma   90.00
#
_symmetry.space_group_name_H-M   'P 1'
#
loop_
_entity.id
_entity.type
_entity.pdbx_description
1 polymer ?
#
loop_
_entity_poly.entity_id
_entity_poly.type
_entity_poly.pdbx_seq_one_letter_code
_entity_poly.pdbx_strand_id
1 'polypeptide(L)'
;MREMTNDILVDAKGLACPMPIVRTKKALKDAASGSIVEVQATDKGSTADLKAWASKAGHDYLGTVDNEGTLKHYLRAGGEEEETVPYPNIINNDELQHLINSNESITILDVRETEEYDAYHIPEAVSIPLGELEEKMEELSDGKPIYVVCRTGNRSDMAAHLLSENGYGEVVNVKPGMSEWKEEEANVSLTAMTPKELAKKVIQKEDLFILDVRNEDAFEDWKVDGKGFDYLNIPYFDLLDGVEEILPQLPADKQLLVVCAKENSSIMVGELLAEEGVSSFYLSGGMKAWSEYLEPVKVADLNEGGELFQFVRLGKGCLSYMVVSGNEAVIIDSSRTTAPYLKLAEDKGVSISHVLDTHLHADHISGGRTIAQETGASYWLPTKDAEEATFDFEPLEEGAHIQVGATNIDVKALYTPGHTIGSMSFIIDDSYLLSGDILFVDSIGRPDLAGKADDWVSDLRSSLYVTYQNLSEDLIVLPAHFMIIDEVNDDGSVAEKLGVLFEKNHGLNIEDEDKFRSAVTDNLPPQPNAYQDIRQTNMGKIAPDEEEQREMEIGPNRCAVR
;
A
#
# COMPACT_ATOMS: atom_id res chain seq x y z
N MET A 1 29.45 -56.99 -22.23
CA MET A 1 30.92 -56.98 -22.44
C MET A 1 31.55 -58.03 -21.52
N ARG A 2 32.72 -58.61 -21.83
CA ARG A 2 33.47 -59.45 -20.87
C ARG A 2 34.32 -58.53 -19.98
N GLU A 3 34.55 -58.89 -18.72
CA GLU A 3 35.41 -58.11 -17.81
C GLU A 3 36.78 -57.86 -18.46
N MET A 4 37.25 -56.61 -18.39
CA MET A 4 38.53 -56.18 -18.93
C MET A 4 39.57 -56.10 -17.81
N THR A 5 40.84 -56.36 -18.12
CA THR A 5 41.94 -56.12 -17.16
C THR A 5 42.10 -54.62 -16.96
N ASN A 6 42.07 -54.15 -15.72
CA ASN A 6 42.22 -52.75 -15.36
C ASN A 6 43.60 -52.46 -14.73
N ASP A 7 44.12 -51.26 -15.00
CA ASP A 7 45.37 -50.75 -14.41
C ASP A 7 45.10 -49.97 -13.12
N ILE A 8 43.93 -49.34 -13.04
CA ILE A 8 43.48 -48.52 -11.91
C ILE A 8 42.07 -48.93 -11.51
N LEU A 9 41.81 -49.00 -10.20
CA LEU A 9 40.48 -49.26 -9.63
C LEU A 9 40.01 -48.04 -8.85
N VAL A 10 38.81 -47.56 -9.18
CA VAL A 10 38.13 -46.46 -8.50
C VAL A 10 36.89 -47.02 -7.82
N ASP A 11 36.92 -47.05 -6.49
CA ASP A 11 35.72 -47.39 -5.70
C ASP A 11 34.87 -46.13 -5.49
N ALA A 12 33.70 -46.10 -6.14
CA ALA A 12 32.67 -45.09 -6.00
C ALA A 12 31.32 -45.70 -5.57
N LYS A 13 31.33 -46.90 -4.98
CA LYS A 13 30.11 -47.56 -4.49
C LYS A 13 29.50 -46.75 -3.35
N GLY A 14 28.17 -46.70 -3.31
CA GLY A 14 27.41 -45.93 -2.33
C GLY A 14 27.47 -44.41 -2.51
N LEU A 15 28.11 -43.92 -3.58
CA LEU A 15 28.18 -42.49 -3.88
C LEU A 15 27.30 -42.16 -5.08
N ALA A 16 26.47 -41.14 -4.94
CA ALA A 16 25.67 -40.59 -6.03
C ALA A 16 26.46 -39.55 -6.83
N CYS A 17 25.99 -39.25 -8.04
CA CYS A 17 26.47 -38.16 -8.88
C CYS A 17 26.71 -36.85 -8.07
N PRO A 18 27.85 -36.15 -8.26
CA PRO A 18 28.89 -36.33 -9.27
C PRO A 18 30.09 -37.18 -8.79
N MET A 19 29.98 -37.87 -7.66
CA MET A 19 31.14 -38.47 -7.00
C MET A 19 31.86 -39.56 -7.80
N PRO A 20 31.18 -40.43 -8.58
CA PRO A 20 31.85 -41.33 -9.51
C PRO A 20 32.76 -40.59 -10.50
N ILE A 21 32.31 -39.47 -11.08
CA ILE A 21 33.14 -38.64 -11.97
C ILE A 21 34.30 -38.01 -11.20
N VAL A 22 34.06 -37.39 -10.05
CA VAL A 22 35.10 -36.70 -9.28
C VAL A 22 36.23 -37.65 -8.89
N ARG A 23 35.89 -38.86 -8.43
CA ARG A 23 36.89 -39.88 -8.09
C ARG A 23 37.63 -40.40 -9.32
N THR A 24 36.92 -40.56 -10.43
CA THR A 24 37.50 -41.00 -11.70
C THR A 24 38.45 -39.95 -12.27
N LYS A 25 38.08 -38.66 -12.27
CA LYS A 25 38.95 -37.53 -12.63
C LYS A 25 40.20 -37.48 -11.76
N LYS A 26 40.06 -37.65 -10.44
CA LYS A 26 41.20 -37.69 -9.52
C LYS A 26 42.15 -38.85 -9.82
N ALA A 27 41.61 -40.03 -10.14
CA ALA A 27 42.40 -41.19 -10.49
C ALA A 27 43.10 -41.05 -11.85
N LEU A 28 42.45 -40.38 -12.81
CA LEU A 28 42.97 -40.15 -14.15
C LEU A 28 44.01 -39.02 -14.23
N LYS A 29 44.01 -38.08 -13.28
CA LYS A 29 44.98 -36.97 -13.22
C LYS A 29 46.44 -37.42 -13.26
N ASP A 30 46.75 -38.53 -12.59
CA ASP A 30 48.11 -39.09 -12.50
C ASP A 30 48.27 -40.38 -13.34
N ALA A 31 47.25 -40.76 -14.12
CA ALA A 31 47.27 -41.97 -14.92
C ALA A 31 48.08 -41.77 -16.21
N ALA A 32 48.88 -42.77 -16.59
CA ALA A 32 49.54 -42.76 -17.89
C ALA A 32 48.49 -42.85 -19.01
N SER A 33 48.67 -42.07 -20.08
CA SER A 33 47.82 -42.17 -21.28
C SER A 33 47.77 -43.62 -21.79
N GLY A 34 46.56 -44.09 -22.11
CA GLY A 34 46.28 -45.45 -22.51
C GLY A 34 45.90 -46.41 -21.36
N SER A 35 46.07 -46.01 -20.09
CA SER A 35 45.70 -46.85 -18.92
C SER A 35 44.20 -47.12 -18.86
N ILE A 36 43.81 -48.32 -18.45
CA ILE A 36 42.40 -48.71 -18.27
C ILE A 36 42.00 -48.50 -16.80
N VAL A 37 40.99 -47.67 -16.58
CA VAL A 37 40.40 -47.39 -15.27
C VAL A 37 39.07 -48.12 -15.14
N GLU A 38 38.96 -48.96 -14.12
CA GLU A 38 37.68 -49.54 -13.69
C GLU A 38 37.07 -48.66 -12.60
N VAL A 39 35.84 -48.20 -12.82
CA VAL A 39 35.05 -47.43 -11.85
C VAL A 39 33.90 -48.30 -11.37
N GLN A 40 33.87 -48.61 -10.08
CA GLN A 40 32.77 -49.35 -9.46
C GLN A 40 31.80 -48.36 -8.83
N ALA A 41 30.58 -48.28 -9.36
CA ALA A 41 29.51 -47.42 -8.86
C ALA A 41 28.23 -48.24 -8.61
N THR A 42 27.44 -47.81 -7.64
CA THR A 42 26.08 -48.35 -7.41
C THR A 42 24.99 -47.41 -7.91
N ASP A 43 25.37 -46.19 -8.31
CA ASP A 43 24.48 -45.19 -8.89
C ASP A 43 24.23 -45.52 -10.37
N LYS A 44 22.98 -45.69 -10.77
CA LYS A 44 22.62 -46.02 -12.16
C LYS A 44 22.94 -44.89 -13.14
N GLY A 45 22.85 -43.63 -12.68
CA GLY A 45 23.15 -42.43 -13.48
C GLY A 45 24.63 -42.35 -13.91
N SER A 46 25.52 -43.02 -13.17
CA SER A 46 26.96 -43.04 -13.45
C SER A 46 27.32 -43.55 -14.85
N THR A 47 26.48 -44.37 -15.49
CA THR A 47 26.73 -44.84 -16.87
C THR A 47 26.71 -43.68 -17.87
N ALA A 48 25.64 -42.89 -17.86
CA ALA A 48 25.49 -41.76 -18.76
C ALA A 48 26.51 -40.67 -18.42
N ASP A 49 26.66 -40.37 -17.14
CA ASP A 49 27.58 -39.38 -16.59
C ASP A 49 29.04 -39.67 -16.96
N LEU A 50 29.54 -40.89 -16.71
CA LEU A 50 30.92 -41.25 -17.02
C LEU A 50 31.14 -41.35 -18.53
N LYS A 51 30.15 -41.77 -19.31
CA LYS A 51 30.25 -41.83 -20.77
C LYS A 51 30.37 -40.43 -21.37
N ALA A 52 29.48 -39.52 -20.98
CA ALA A 52 29.48 -38.14 -21.43
C ALA A 52 30.75 -37.40 -20.96
N TRP A 53 31.10 -37.54 -19.68
CA TRP A 53 32.31 -36.95 -19.13
C TRP A 53 33.58 -37.47 -19.79
N ALA A 54 33.71 -38.78 -20.00
CA ALA A 54 34.88 -39.37 -20.64
C ALA A 54 35.10 -38.80 -22.04
N SER A 55 34.05 -38.79 -22.88
CA SER A 55 34.12 -38.25 -24.24
C SER A 55 34.59 -36.79 -24.25
N LYS A 56 34.10 -35.99 -23.29
CA LYS A 56 34.42 -34.56 -23.15
C LYS A 56 35.81 -34.31 -22.58
N ALA A 57 36.26 -35.13 -21.64
CA ALA A 57 37.59 -35.05 -21.03
C ALA A 57 38.69 -35.68 -21.91
N GLY A 58 38.36 -36.05 -23.15
CA GLY A 58 39.29 -36.67 -24.08
C GLY A 58 39.68 -38.10 -23.69
N HIS A 59 38.81 -38.86 -23.01
CA HIS A 59 39.01 -40.25 -22.61
C HIS A 59 38.07 -41.20 -23.36
N ASP A 60 38.52 -42.42 -23.67
CA ASP A 60 37.64 -43.40 -24.33
C ASP A 60 36.79 -44.13 -23.30
N TYR A 61 35.47 -44.01 -23.40
CA TYR A 61 34.56 -44.85 -22.63
C TYR A 61 34.44 -46.23 -23.29
N LEU A 62 34.98 -47.26 -22.63
CA LEU A 62 35.03 -48.62 -23.18
C LEU A 62 33.72 -49.38 -22.96
N GLY A 63 32.99 -49.09 -21.88
CA GLY A 63 31.66 -49.65 -21.62
C GLY A 63 31.40 -50.00 -20.16
N THR A 64 30.20 -50.49 -19.87
CA THR A 64 29.76 -50.91 -18.53
C THR A 64 29.48 -52.41 -18.49
N VAL A 65 29.82 -53.04 -17.36
CA VAL A 65 29.36 -54.37 -16.97
C VAL A 65 28.59 -54.25 -15.66
N ASP A 66 27.33 -54.69 -15.64
CA ASP A 66 26.56 -54.83 -14.40
C ASP A 66 26.88 -56.17 -13.75
N ASN A 67 27.22 -56.14 -12.46
CA ASN A 67 27.40 -57.32 -11.64
C ASN A 67 26.66 -57.14 -10.30
N GLU A 68 25.49 -57.77 -10.19
CA GLU A 68 24.67 -57.83 -8.97
C GLU A 68 24.43 -56.45 -8.31
N GLY A 69 24.14 -55.42 -9.12
CA GLY A 69 23.83 -54.07 -8.63
C GLY A 69 25.05 -53.16 -8.44
N THR A 70 26.25 -53.64 -8.80
CA THR A 70 27.45 -52.81 -8.96
C THR A 70 27.77 -52.67 -10.44
N LEU A 71 27.71 -51.43 -10.93
CA LEU A 71 28.13 -51.06 -12.27
C LEU A 71 29.65 -50.90 -12.32
N LYS A 72 30.30 -51.66 -13.19
CA LYS A 72 31.73 -51.56 -13.49
C LYS A 72 31.91 -50.85 -14.82
N HIS A 73 32.34 -49.59 -14.78
CA HIS A 73 32.63 -48.80 -15.97
C HIS A 73 34.11 -48.90 -16.31
N TYR A 74 34.43 -49.06 -17.58
CA TYR A 74 35.80 -49.11 -18.08
C TYR A 74 36.06 -47.88 -18.92
N LEU A 75 37.09 -47.12 -18.56
CA LEU A 75 37.56 -45.94 -19.29
C LEU A 75 39.02 -46.15 -19.70
N ARG A 76 39.42 -45.66 -20.86
CA ARG A 76 40.82 -45.54 -21.26
C ARG A 76 41.24 -44.08 -21.13
N ALA A 77 42.31 -43.82 -20.39
CA ALA A 77 42.87 -42.48 -20.23
C ALA A 77 43.35 -41.95 -21.60
N GLY A 78 42.60 -41.03 -22.22
CA GLY A 78 43.08 -40.26 -23.37
C GLY A 78 43.61 -38.87 -22.95
N GLY A 79 44.26 -38.18 -23.88
CA GLY A 79 45.01 -36.94 -23.60
C GLY A 79 44.40 -35.73 -24.29
N GLU A 80 43.67 -34.93 -23.51
CA GLU A 80 43.51 -33.46 -23.53
C GLU A 80 42.14 -33.11 -22.91
N GLU A 81 42.13 -32.50 -21.71
CA GLU A 81 40.91 -31.96 -21.08
C GLU A 81 40.51 -30.67 -21.84
N GLU A 82 39.39 -30.65 -22.55
CA GLU A 82 38.75 -29.39 -22.95
C GLU A 82 37.96 -28.82 -21.75
N GLU A 83 38.41 -27.68 -21.23
CA GLU A 83 37.63 -26.87 -20.29
C GLU A 83 36.37 -26.34 -21.00
N THR A 84 35.17 -26.77 -20.58
CA THR A 84 33.96 -26.17 -21.12
C THR A 84 33.70 -24.79 -20.57
N VAL A 85 33.49 -23.87 -21.50
CA VAL A 85 33.05 -22.51 -21.23
C VAL A 85 31.63 -22.56 -20.64
N PRO A 86 31.38 -21.94 -19.46
CA PRO A 86 30.04 -21.82 -18.90
C PRO A 86 29.09 -21.11 -19.87
N TYR A 87 27.84 -21.55 -19.91
CA TYR A 87 26.82 -20.89 -20.72
C TYR A 87 26.62 -19.42 -20.25
N PRO A 88 26.55 -18.43 -21.16
CA PRO A 88 26.65 -17.01 -20.79
C PRO A 88 25.41 -16.44 -20.09
N ASN A 89 24.20 -16.91 -20.43
CA ASN A 89 22.96 -16.38 -19.83
C ASN A 89 22.58 -17.22 -18.62
N ILE A 90 22.80 -16.66 -17.43
CA ILE A 90 22.54 -17.31 -16.15
C ILE A 90 21.68 -16.40 -15.30
N ILE A 91 20.68 -16.97 -14.64
CA ILE A 91 19.94 -16.32 -13.54
C ILE A 91 20.00 -17.16 -12.27
N ASN A 92 19.69 -16.55 -11.14
CA ASN A 92 19.55 -17.22 -9.87
C ASN A 92 18.09 -17.67 -9.58
N ASN A 93 17.88 -18.39 -8.49
CA ASN A 93 16.56 -18.89 -8.12
C ASN A 93 15.56 -17.77 -7.76
N ASP A 94 15.99 -16.68 -7.12
CA ASP A 94 15.13 -15.55 -6.78
C ASP A 94 14.65 -14.81 -8.04
N GLU A 95 15.54 -14.62 -9.02
CA GLU A 95 15.22 -14.05 -10.32
C GLU A 95 14.20 -14.90 -11.09
N LEU A 96 14.34 -16.23 -11.05
CA LEU A 96 13.36 -17.15 -11.65
C LEU A 96 12.01 -17.07 -10.93
N GLN A 97 12.01 -17.00 -9.59
CA GLN A 97 10.78 -16.86 -8.80
C GLN A 97 10.04 -15.56 -9.11
N HIS A 98 10.76 -14.44 -9.27
CA HIS A 98 10.15 -13.18 -9.69
C HIS A 98 9.48 -13.27 -11.06
N LEU A 99 10.09 -13.98 -12.01
CA LEU A 99 9.51 -14.20 -13.34
C LEU A 99 8.22 -15.04 -13.26
N ILE A 100 8.21 -16.10 -12.45
CA ILE A 100 7.00 -16.90 -12.18
C ILE A 100 5.89 -16.03 -11.56
N ASN A 101 6.22 -15.22 -10.55
CA ASN A 101 5.25 -14.39 -9.84
C ASN A 101 4.71 -13.22 -10.69
N SER A 102 5.48 -12.75 -11.68
CA SER A 102 5.08 -11.67 -12.60
C SER A 102 4.08 -12.10 -13.68
N ASN A 103 3.74 -13.40 -13.75
CA ASN A 103 2.84 -13.98 -14.74
C ASN A 103 3.32 -13.79 -16.20
N GLU A 104 4.62 -13.66 -16.39
CA GLU A 104 5.26 -13.61 -17.72
C GLU A 104 5.17 -14.97 -18.43
N SER A 105 5.03 -14.96 -19.76
CA SER A 105 4.89 -16.20 -20.53
C SER A 105 6.25 -16.87 -20.77
N ILE A 106 6.66 -17.71 -19.82
CA ILE A 106 7.94 -18.43 -19.85
C ILE A 106 7.75 -19.95 -20.02
N THR A 107 8.84 -20.68 -20.30
CA THR A 107 8.91 -22.16 -20.24
C THR A 107 10.00 -22.56 -19.27
N ILE A 108 9.66 -23.41 -18.30
CA ILE A 108 10.64 -23.99 -17.36
C ILE A 108 10.93 -25.41 -17.82
N LEU A 109 12.18 -25.73 -18.11
CA LEU A 109 12.62 -27.06 -18.55
C LEU A 109 13.47 -27.72 -17.46
N ASP A 110 12.99 -28.84 -16.93
CA ASP A 110 13.74 -29.66 -15.98
C ASP A 110 14.46 -30.80 -16.72
N VAL A 111 15.79 -30.77 -16.68
CA VAL A 111 16.64 -31.78 -17.35
C VAL A 111 17.22 -32.83 -16.40
N ARG A 112 16.64 -32.96 -15.19
CA ARG A 112 16.95 -34.05 -14.26
C ARG A 112 16.30 -35.36 -14.72
N GLU A 113 16.68 -36.46 -14.08
CA GLU A 113 16.02 -37.75 -14.31
C GLU A 113 14.57 -37.70 -13.83
N THR A 114 13.70 -38.51 -14.43
CA THR A 114 12.26 -38.54 -14.13
C THR A 114 12.00 -38.76 -12.64
N GLU A 115 12.78 -39.60 -11.96
CA GLU A 115 12.61 -39.82 -10.52
C GLU A 115 12.95 -38.59 -9.66
N GLU A 116 13.92 -37.76 -10.08
CA GLU A 116 14.25 -36.50 -9.39
C GLU A 116 13.14 -35.47 -9.58
N TYR A 117 12.54 -35.44 -10.78
CA TYR A 117 11.41 -34.59 -11.12
C TYR A 117 10.16 -35.01 -10.34
N ASP A 118 9.80 -36.30 -10.37
CA ASP A 118 8.64 -36.87 -9.68
C ASP A 118 8.70 -36.68 -8.16
N ALA A 119 9.89 -36.69 -7.58
CA ALA A 119 10.08 -36.47 -6.15
C ALA A 119 9.78 -35.03 -5.74
N TYR A 120 10.24 -34.04 -6.54
CA TYR A 120 10.07 -32.62 -6.27
C TYR A 120 10.53 -31.79 -7.49
N HIS A 121 9.65 -30.94 -8.03
CA HIS A 121 9.93 -30.09 -9.19
C HIS A 121 9.24 -28.72 -9.07
N ILE A 122 9.65 -27.77 -9.92
CA ILE A 122 8.99 -26.46 -10.03
C ILE A 122 7.61 -26.65 -10.70
N PRO A 123 6.51 -26.07 -10.17
CA PRO A 123 5.21 -26.15 -10.81
C PRO A 123 5.24 -25.76 -12.29
N GLU A 124 4.49 -26.48 -13.12
CA GLU A 124 4.38 -26.29 -14.58
C GLU A 124 5.68 -26.53 -15.39
N ALA A 125 6.76 -27.00 -14.75
CA ALA A 125 7.98 -27.37 -15.47
C ALA A 125 7.74 -28.54 -16.45
N VAL A 126 8.38 -28.47 -17.62
CA VAL A 126 8.42 -29.56 -18.60
C VAL A 126 9.59 -30.48 -18.26
N SER A 127 9.33 -31.77 -18.10
CA SER A 127 10.36 -32.78 -17.77
C SER A 127 10.92 -33.43 -19.03
N ILE A 128 12.18 -33.14 -19.36
CA ILE A 128 12.92 -33.81 -20.45
C ILE A 128 14.35 -34.07 -19.95
N PRO A 129 14.67 -35.28 -19.46
CA PRO A 129 16.01 -35.61 -18.99
C PRO A 129 17.09 -35.27 -20.02
N LEU A 130 18.25 -34.78 -19.58
CA LEU A 130 19.33 -34.33 -20.47
C LEU A 130 19.71 -35.39 -21.54
N GLY A 131 19.69 -36.68 -21.18
CA GLY A 131 20.01 -37.77 -22.11
C GLY A 131 18.98 -38.01 -23.22
N GLU A 132 17.76 -37.49 -23.06
CA GLU A 132 16.66 -37.59 -24.01
C GLU A 132 16.39 -36.27 -24.74
N LEU A 133 17.03 -35.17 -24.30
CA LEU A 133 16.77 -33.82 -24.79
C LEU A 133 16.98 -33.68 -26.30
N GLU A 134 17.99 -34.35 -26.86
CA GLU A 134 18.26 -34.29 -28.30
C GLU A 134 17.12 -34.88 -29.14
N GLU A 135 16.46 -35.93 -28.63
CA GLU A 135 15.37 -36.63 -29.32
C GLU A 135 14.00 -35.98 -29.08
N LYS A 136 13.86 -35.22 -27.99
CA LYS A 136 12.58 -34.68 -27.50
C LYS A 136 12.47 -33.16 -27.50
N MET A 137 13.51 -32.43 -27.94
CA MET A 137 13.47 -30.96 -27.91
C MET A 137 12.29 -30.37 -28.69
N GLU A 138 11.80 -31.04 -29.74
CA GLU A 138 10.60 -30.62 -30.51
C GLU A 138 9.32 -30.52 -29.65
N GLU A 139 9.30 -31.10 -28.44
CA GLU A 139 8.18 -30.96 -27.49
C GLU A 139 8.15 -29.57 -26.82
N LEU A 140 9.24 -28.81 -26.89
CA LEU A 140 9.34 -27.45 -26.35
C LEU A 140 8.66 -26.45 -27.29
N SER A 141 7.84 -25.55 -26.74
CA SER A 141 7.06 -24.60 -27.54
C SER A 141 7.93 -23.57 -28.27
N ASP A 142 7.65 -23.34 -29.56
CA ASP A 142 8.30 -22.30 -30.35
C ASP A 142 7.92 -20.89 -29.84
N GLY A 143 8.91 -20.16 -29.32
CA GLY A 143 8.86 -18.70 -29.15
C GLY A 143 8.82 -18.15 -27.73
N LYS A 144 8.75 -18.99 -26.68
CA LYS A 144 8.88 -18.53 -25.29
C LYS A 144 10.34 -18.61 -24.80
N PRO A 145 10.77 -17.74 -23.87
CA PRO A 145 12.03 -17.90 -23.17
C PRO A 145 12.06 -19.21 -22.37
N ILE A 146 13.17 -19.96 -22.46
CA ILE A 146 13.36 -21.27 -21.83
C ILE A 146 14.36 -21.15 -20.68
N TYR A 147 13.88 -21.41 -19.47
CA TYR A 147 14.68 -21.45 -18.25
C TYR A 147 14.98 -22.90 -17.88
N VAL A 148 16.24 -23.29 -18.00
CA VAL A 148 16.66 -24.67 -17.83
C VAL A 148 17.16 -24.90 -16.40
N VAL A 149 16.55 -25.86 -15.71
CA VAL A 149 16.88 -26.23 -14.33
C VAL A 149 17.44 -27.65 -14.27
N CYS A 150 18.39 -27.87 -13.37
CA CYS A 150 18.75 -29.20 -12.91
C CYS A 150 19.05 -29.16 -11.42
N ARG A 151 19.70 -30.18 -10.86
CA ARG A 151 20.00 -30.19 -9.42
C ARG A 151 20.94 -29.06 -8.95
N THR A 152 22.05 -28.83 -9.66
CA THR A 152 23.13 -27.91 -9.20
C THR A 152 23.56 -26.88 -10.25
N GLY A 153 22.87 -26.82 -11.40
CA GLY A 153 23.20 -25.91 -12.50
C GLY A 153 24.15 -26.47 -13.57
N ASN A 154 24.65 -27.71 -13.42
CA ASN A 154 25.64 -28.30 -14.34
C ASN A 154 25.01 -29.00 -15.56
N ARG A 155 23.98 -29.85 -15.35
CA ARG A 155 23.25 -30.51 -16.44
C ARG A 155 22.46 -29.49 -17.27
N SER A 156 21.91 -28.48 -16.61
CA SER A 156 21.22 -27.36 -17.26
C SER A 156 22.16 -26.47 -18.07
N ASP A 157 23.44 -26.32 -17.67
CA ASP A 157 24.45 -25.63 -18.49
C ASP A 157 24.66 -26.34 -19.83
N MET A 158 24.76 -27.68 -19.79
CA MET A 158 24.90 -28.50 -21.00
C MET A 158 23.66 -28.46 -21.89
N ALA A 159 22.47 -28.57 -21.28
CA ALA A 159 21.21 -28.45 -21.99
C ALA A 159 21.02 -27.06 -22.63
N ALA A 160 21.45 -25.99 -21.95
CA ALA A 160 21.36 -24.64 -22.48
C ALA A 160 22.22 -24.43 -23.73
N HIS A 161 23.45 -24.97 -23.74
CA HIS A 161 24.29 -25.01 -24.95
C HIS A 161 23.61 -25.81 -26.07
N LEU A 162 23.10 -27.02 -25.78
CA LEU A 162 22.47 -27.88 -26.78
C LEU A 162 21.24 -27.20 -27.42
N LEU A 163 20.39 -26.56 -26.63
CA LEU A 163 19.20 -25.85 -27.12
C LEU A 163 19.60 -24.62 -27.95
N SER A 164 20.58 -23.84 -27.50
CA SER A 164 21.06 -22.66 -28.24
C SER A 164 21.68 -23.04 -29.59
N GLU A 165 22.46 -24.13 -29.64
CA GLU A 165 23.05 -24.66 -30.88
C GLU A 165 22.01 -25.19 -31.86
N ASN A 166 20.86 -25.66 -31.36
CA ASN A 166 19.72 -26.12 -32.17
C ASN A 166 18.69 -25.03 -32.49
N GLY A 167 19.01 -23.76 -32.24
CA GLY A 167 18.24 -22.62 -32.74
C GLY A 167 17.12 -22.12 -31.83
N TYR A 168 17.06 -22.56 -30.57
CA TYR A 168 16.16 -21.98 -29.59
C TYR A 168 16.65 -20.57 -29.22
N GLY A 169 15.74 -19.59 -29.30
CA GLY A 169 16.09 -18.16 -29.27
C GLY A 169 16.61 -17.68 -27.91
N GLU A 170 15.78 -17.74 -26.88
CA GLU A 170 16.13 -17.26 -25.54
C GLU A 170 16.19 -18.43 -24.57
N VAL A 171 17.42 -18.89 -24.30
CA VAL A 171 17.69 -19.97 -23.36
C VAL A 171 18.53 -19.42 -22.22
N VAL A 172 18.15 -19.73 -20.99
CA VAL A 172 18.77 -19.22 -19.75
C VAL A 172 19.02 -20.40 -18.79
N ASN A 173 20.22 -20.49 -18.25
CA ASN A 173 20.57 -21.50 -17.26
C ASN A 173 20.29 -20.99 -15.85
N VAL A 174 19.61 -21.79 -15.02
CA VAL A 174 19.27 -21.42 -13.64
C VAL A 174 20.29 -22.04 -12.68
N LYS A 175 20.99 -21.20 -11.90
CA LYS A 175 21.97 -21.64 -10.90
C LYS A 175 21.64 -21.12 -9.49
N PRO A 176 21.80 -21.93 -8.44
CA PRO A 176 22.25 -23.33 -8.43
C PRO A 176 21.17 -24.35 -8.81
N GLY A 177 19.99 -23.95 -9.29
CA GLY A 177 18.94 -24.88 -9.72
C GLY A 177 18.18 -25.46 -8.53
N MET A 178 17.78 -26.73 -8.59
CA MET A 178 16.88 -27.36 -7.61
C MET A 178 17.50 -27.61 -6.22
N SER A 179 18.82 -27.48 -6.06
CA SER A 179 19.46 -27.65 -4.75
C SER A 179 19.18 -26.50 -3.78
N GLU A 180 18.89 -25.32 -4.30
CA GLU A 180 18.44 -24.16 -3.51
C GLU A 180 17.06 -23.67 -3.95
N TRP A 181 16.38 -24.43 -4.80
CA TRP A 181 14.96 -24.19 -5.05
C TRP A 181 14.18 -24.55 -3.78
N LYS A 182 13.59 -23.54 -3.18
CA LYS A 182 12.58 -23.69 -2.15
C LYS A 182 11.29 -23.31 -2.84
N GLU A 183 10.29 -24.17 -2.77
CA GLU A 183 8.91 -23.69 -2.88
C GLU A 183 8.81 -22.56 -1.85
N GLU A 184 8.50 -21.37 -2.31
CA GLU A 184 7.66 -20.53 -1.47
C GLU A 184 6.41 -21.38 -1.24
N GLU A 185 6.27 -21.96 -0.04
CA GLU A 185 4.94 -21.99 0.58
C GLU A 185 4.40 -20.60 0.30
N ALA A 186 3.31 -20.47 -0.46
CA ALA A 186 2.67 -19.19 -0.72
C ALA A 186 2.65 -18.49 0.64
N ASN A 187 3.51 -17.48 0.82
CA ASN A 187 3.90 -17.05 2.15
C ASN A 187 2.65 -16.41 2.71
N VAL A 188 1.87 -17.19 3.46
CA VAL A 188 0.57 -16.76 3.95
C VAL A 188 0.90 -15.71 4.97
N SER A 189 0.81 -14.47 4.53
CA SER A 189 1.46 -13.36 5.21
C SER A 189 0.38 -12.45 5.76
N LEU A 190 0.55 -12.14 7.04
CA LEU A 190 -0.13 -11.04 7.69
C LEU A 190 0.79 -9.82 7.62
N THR A 191 0.40 -8.81 6.86
CA THR A 191 1.22 -7.61 6.64
C THR A 191 0.54 -6.36 7.21
N ALA A 192 1.30 -5.45 7.81
CA ALA A 192 0.76 -4.17 8.24
C ALA A 192 0.48 -3.27 7.02
N MET A 193 -0.72 -2.69 6.95
CA MET A 193 -1.05 -1.58 6.06
C MET A 193 -1.16 -0.31 6.90
N THR A 194 -0.43 0.72 6.52
CA THR A 194 -0.47 2.02 7.20
C THR A 194 -1.72 2.82 6.80
N PRO A 195 -2.21 3.76 7.63
CA PRO A 195 -3.27 4.68 7.24
C PRO A 195 -2.95 5.46 5.96
N LYS A 196 -1.67 5.77 5.70
CA LYS A 196 -1.20 6.41 4.47
C LYS A 196 -1.43 5.56 3.23
N GLU A 197 -1.11 4.27 3.30
CA GLU A 197 -1.34 3.34 2.18
C GLU A 197 -2.83 3.16 1.94
N LEU A 198 -3.62 3.04 3.01
CA LEU A 198 -5.08 2.97 2.90
C LEU A 198 -5.69 4.25 2.29
N ALA A 199 -5.22 5.42 2.70
CA ALA A 199 -5.66 6.71 2.15
C ALA A 199 -5.42 6.81 0.65
N LYS A 200 -4.25 6.34 0.18
CA LYS A 200 -3.96 6.26 -1.26
C LYS A 200 -4.94 5.35 -1.98
N LYS A 201 -5.25 4.17 -1.44
CA LYS A 201 -6.24 3.25 -2.03
C LYS A 201 -7.62 3.89 -2.15
N VAL A 202 -8.05 4.63 -1.12
CA VAL A 202 -9.31 5.38 -1.13
C VAL A 202 -9.31 6.44 -2.24
N ILE A 203 -8.28 7.29 -2.31
CA ILE A 203 -8.17 8.37 -3.31
C ILE A 203 -8.08 7.82 -4.73
N GLN A 204 -7.27 6.77 -4.93
CA GLN A 204 -7.04 6.13 -6.22
C GLN A 204 -8.18 5.18 -6.64
N LYS A 205 -9.20 5.02 -5.79
CA LYS A 205 -10.36 4.16 -6.02
C LYS A 205 -9.95 2.71 -6.34
N GLU A 206 -8.92 2.23 -5.66
CA GLU A 206 -8.46 0.85 -5.80
C GLU A 206 -9.47 -0.13 -5.18
N ASP A 207 -9.50 -1.35 -5.69
CA ASP A 207 -10.30 -2.42 -5.09
C ASP A 207 -9.67 -2.93 -3.79
N LEU A 208 -10.48 -3.06 -2.75
CA LEU A 208 -10.07 -3.61 -1.46
C LEU A 208 -11.26 -4.33 -0.82
N PHE A 209 -11.01 -5.44 -0.14
CA PHE A 209 -12.02 -6.08 0.68
C PHE A 209 -11.69 -5.88 2.15
N ILE A 210 -12.63 -5.37 2.93
CA ILE A 210 -12.44 -5.08 4.35
C ILE A 210 -13.24 -6.07 5.18
N LEU A 211 -12.53 -6.87 5.99
CA LEU A 211 -13.10 -7.62 7.10
C LEU A 211 -13.04 -6.76 8.36
N ASP A 212 -14.14 -6.10 8.71
CA ASP A 212 -14.22 -5.32 9.95
C ASP A 212 -14.64 -6.23 11.10
N VAL A 213 -13.76 -6.38 12.09
CA VAL A 213 -13.98 -7.28 13.25
C VAL A 213 -14.44 -6.55 14.50
N ARG A 214 -14.89 -5.30 14.37
CA ARG A 214 -15.57 -4.55 15.45
C ARG A 214 -17.01 -5.04 15.60
N ASN A 215 -17.63 -4.65 16.72
CA ASN A 215 -19.06 -4.85 16.95
C ASN A 215 -19.89 -4.18 15.83
N GLU A 216 -21.03 -4.78 15.50
CA GLU A 216 -21.95 -4.29 14.46
C GLU A 216 -22.30 -2.80 14.63
N ASP A 217 -22.69 -2.38 15.84
CA ASP A 217 -23.04 -0.97 16.11
C ASP A 217 -21.89 0.00 15.79
N ALA A 218 -20.63 -0.41 16.01
CA ALA A 218 -19.46 0.44 15.75
C ALA A 218 -19.11 0.49 14.26
N PHE A 219 -19.38 -0.57 13.51
CA PHE A 219 -19.21 -0.63 12.07
C PHE A 219 -20.30 0.17 11.34
N GLU A 220 -21.55 0.05 11.79
CA GLU A 220 -22.69 0.78 11.24
C GLU A 220 -22.64 2.28 11.56
N ASP A 221 -22.12 2.68 12.73
CA ASP A 221 -21.91 4.10 13.03
C ASP A 221 -20.87 4.73 12.10
N TRP A 222 -19.76 4.03 11.83
CA TRP A 222 -18.77 4.47 10.83
C TRP A 222 -17.77 3.37 10.48
N LYS A 223 -17.23 3.44 9.26
CA LYS A 223 -16.22 2.53 8.72
C LYS A 223 -15.26 3.27 7.77
N VAL A 224 -14.18 2.61 7.39
CA VAL A 224 -13.35 3.07 6.26
C VAL A 224 -14.24 3.04 5.02
N ASP A 225 -14.36 4.15 4.31
CA ASP A 225 -15.20 4.24 3.10
C ASP A 225 -14.34 4.45 1.84
N GLY A 226 -14.78 3.88 0.72
CA GLY A 226 -14.06 3.86 -0.54
C GLY A 226 -14.89 3.26 -1.67
N LYS A 227 -14.79 3.83 -2.88
CA LYS A 227 -15.63 3.44 -4.03
C LYS A 227 -15.43 2.00 -4.52
N GLY A 228 -14.20 1.48 -4.40
CA GLY A 228 -13.83 0.11 -4.80
C GLY A 228 -13.90 -0.90 -3.66
N PHE A 229 -14.48 -0.52 -2.52
CA PHE A 229 -14.36 -1.32 -1.30
C PHE A 229 -15.58 -2.22 -1.09
N ASP A 230 -15.33 -3.49 -0.81
CA ASP A 230 -16.32 -4.46 -0.33
C ASP A 230 -16.13 -4.71 1.16
N TYR A 231 -17.19 -5.11 1.84
CA TYR A 231 -17.20 -5.23 3.29
C TYR A 231 -17.81 -6.54 3.76
N LEU A 232 -17.20 -7.12 4.79
CA LEU A 232 -17.78 -8.13 5.66
C LEU A 232 -17.56 -7.67 7.10
N ASN A 233 -18.62 -7.54 7.89
CA ASN A 233 -18.51 -7.25 9.31
C ASN A 233 -18.85 -8.48 10.13
N ILE A 234 -17.87 -9.01 10.87
CA ILE A 234 -18.03 -10.15 11.77
C ILE A 234 -17.25 -9.84 13.04
N PRO A 235 -17.91 -9.59 14.18
CA PRO A 235 -17.21 -9.26 15.42
C PRO A 235 -16.17 -10.31 15.81
N TYR A 236 -14.99 -9.87 16.25
CA TYR A 236 -13.85 -10.77 16.51
C TYR A 236 -14.16 -11.89 17.52
N PHE A 237 -15.10 -11.67 18.44
CA PHE A 237 -15.45 -12.66 19.45
C PHE A 237 -16.20 -13.87 18.87
N ASP A 238 -16.82 -13.70 17.69
CA ASP A 238 -17.45 -14.79 16.95
C ASP A 238 -16.43 -15.62 16.15
N LEU A 239 -15.18 -15.14 16.04
CA LEU A 239 -14.08 -15.77 15.30
C LEU A 239 -13.03 -16.42 16.22
N LEU A 240 -13.27 -16.46 17.54
CA LEU A 240 -12.31 -16.99 18.51
C LEU A 240 -12.08 -18.51 18.40
N ASP A 241 -13.10 -19.23 17.94
CA ASP A 241 -13.06 -20.69 17.79
C ASP A 241 -12.56 -21.13 16.40
N GLY A 242 -12.30 -20.18 15.49
CA GLY A 242 -11.87 -20.43 14.11
C GLY A 242 -12.49 -19.45 13.09
N VAL A 243 -12.00 -19.49 11.84
CA VAL A 243 -12.44 -18.61 10.73
C VAL A 243 -13.05 -19.38 9.56
N GLU A 244 -13.22 -20.69 9.68
CA GLU A 244 -13.63 -21.60 8.61
C GLU A 244 -15.02 -21.26 8.04
N GLU A 245 -15.92 -20.75 8.88
CA GLU A 245 -17.28 -20.36 8.48
C GLU A 245 -17.30 -19.11 7.57
N ILE A 246 -16.27 -18.26 7.66
CA ILE A 246 -16.20 -17.02 6.86
C ILE A 246 -15.35 -17.17 5.60
N LEU A 247 -14.49 -18.19 5.49
CA LEU A 247 -13.63 -18.41 4.31
C LEU A 247 -14.39 -18.37 2.96
N PRO A 248 -15.59 -18.97 2.81
CA PRO A 248 -16.33 -18.91 1.54
C PRO A 248 -16.87 -17.52 1.17
N GLN A 249 -16.86 -16.58 2.12
CA GLN A 249 -17.33 -15.20 1.95
C GLN A 249 -16.19 -14.24 1.61
N LEU A 250 -14.94 -14.67 1.78
CA LEU A 250 -13.75 -13.87 1.48
C LEU A 250 -13.41 -13.92 -0.02
N PRO A 251 -12.87 -12.84 -0.59
CA PRO A 251 -12.53 -12.80 -2.00
C PRO A 251 -11.27 -13.63 -2.29
N ALA A 252 -11.21 -14.23 -3.47
CA ALA A 252 -10.01 -14.90 -3.98
C ALA A 252 -9.14 -13.97 -4.85
N ASP A 253 -9.69 -12.86 -5.33
CA ASP A 253 -9.13 -11.97 -6.34
C ASP A 253 -8.87 -10.53 -5.86
N LYS A 254 -9.18 -10.22 -4.60
CA LYS A 254 -8.96 -8.91 -3.98
C LYS A 254 -8.00 -8.98 -2.80
N GLN A 255 -7.33 -7.87 -2.53
CA GLN A 255 -6.59 -7.71 -1.28
C GLN A 255 -7.57 -7.68 -0.09
N LEU A 256 -7.25 -8.41 0.96
CA LEU A 256 -8.03 -8.48 2.19
C LEU A 256 -7.38 -7.61 3.28
N LEU A 257 -8.12 -6.67 3.86
CA LEU A 257 -7.71 -5.86 5.00
C LEU A 257 -8.61 -6.18 6.20
N VAL A 258 -8.02 -6.67 7.29
CA VAL A 258 -8.70 -6.88 8.57
C VAL A 258 -8.60 -5.61 9.42
N VAL A 259 -9.74 -5.11 9.90
CA VAL A 259 -9.82 -3.84 10.63
C VAL A 259 -10.44 -4.05 12.01
N CYS A 260 -9.82 -3.46 13.03
CA CYS A 260 -10.44 -3.33 14.34
C CYS A 260 -10.14 -1.94 14.95
N ALA A 261 -10.57 -1.69 16.19
CA ALA A 261 -10.41 -0.38 16.82
C ALA A 261 -8.94 0.07 16.99
N LYS A 262 -8.05 -0.81 17.49
CA LYS A 262 -6.64 -0.48 17.80
C LYS A 262 -5.59 -1.25 16.99
N GLU A 263 -5.95 -2.41 16.42
CA GLU A 263 -5.18 -3.40 15.62
C GLU A 263 -5.09 -4.81 16.24
N ASN A 264 -5.16 -4.96 17.58
CA ASN A 264 -4.91 -6.27 18.23
C ASN A 264 -5.86 -7.38 17.76
N SER A 265 -7.17 -7.10 17.73
CA SER A 265 -8.15 -8.10 17.26
C SER A 265 -8.00 -8.39 15.76
N SER A 266 -7.59 -7.41 14.94
CA SER A 266 -7.36 -7.64 13.52
C SER A 266 -6.08 -8.43 13.26
N ILE A 267 -5.04 -8.26 14.08
CA ILE A 267 -3.85 -9.10 14.04
C ILE A 267 -4.23 -10.55 14.38
N MET A 268 -4.94 -10.75 15.50
CA MET A 268 -5.37 -12.09 15.92
C MET A 268 -6.21 -12.79 14.85
N VAL A 269 -7.22 -12.11 14.28
CA VAL A 269 -8.04 -12.70 13.20
C VAL A 269 -7.21 -12.90 11.92
N GLY A 270 -6.30 -11.97 11.60
CA GLY A 270 -5.37 -12.10 10.49
C GLY A 270 -4.42 -13.30 10.62
N GLU A 271 -3.99 -13.63 11.83
CA GLU A 271 -3.20 -14.83 12.13
C GLU A 271 -4.03 -16.10 11.94
N LEU A 272 -5.28 -16.14 12.41
CA LEU A 272 -6.19 -17.27 12.17
C LEU A 272 -6.47 -17.48 10.67
N LEU A 273 -6.64 -16.39 9.91
CA LEU A 273 -6.77 -16.45 8.45
C LEU A 273 -5.49 -16.99 7.80
N ALA A 274 -4.33 -16.61 8.33
CA ALA A 274 -3.05 -17.11 7.82
C ALA A 274 -2.86 -18.61 8.07
N GLU A 275 -3.33 -19.13 9.22
CA GLU A 275 -3.35 -20.57 9.51
C GLU A 275 -4.22 -21.35 8.50
N GLU A 276 -5.29 -20.73 8.00
CA GLU A 276 -6.19 -21.29 6.98
C GLU A 276 -5.75 -20.98 5.53
N GLY A 277 -4.53 -20.45 5.33
CA GLY A 277 -3.99 -20.22 3.99
C GLY A 277 -4.39 -18.89 3.33
N VAL A 278 -5.03 -17.98 4.06
CA VAL A 278 -5.50 -16.69 3.54
C VAL A 278 -4.54 -15.57 3.93
N SER A 279 -3.86 -14.98 2.94
CA SER A 279 -3.03 -13.78 3.16
C SER A 279 -3.91 -12.56 3.38
N SER A 280 -3.53 -11.71 4.34
CA SER A 280 -4.28 -10.51 4.66
C SER A 280 -3.38 -9.38 5.15
N PHE A 281 -3.91 -8.17 5.07
CA PHE A 281 -3.36 -7.01 5.74
C PHE A 281 -4.10 -6.75 7.04
N TYR A 282 -3.45 -6.12 8.00
CA TYR A 282 -4.14 -5.45 9.11
C TYR A 282 -3.81 -3.95 9.09
N LEU A 283 -4.77 -3.13 9.51
CA LEU A 283 -4.56 -1.69 9.59
C LEU A 283 -3.72 -1.34 10.83
N SER A 284 -2.50 -0.82 10.61
CA SER A 284 -1.61 -0.42 11.70
C SER A 284 -2.21 0.72 12.52
N GLY A 285 -2.30 0.53 13.84
CA GLY A 285 -2.98 1.40 14.79
C GLY A 285 -4.52 1.37 14.72
N GLY A 286 -5.08 0.52 13.84
CA GLY A 286 -6.51 0.31 13.65
C GLY A 286 -7.28 1.58 13.27
N MET A 287 -8.59 1.55 13.53
CA MET A 287 -9.49 2.67 13.27
C MET A 287 -9.10 3.95 14.03
N LYS A 288 -8.43 3.83 15.18
CA LYS A 288 -7.91 5.00 15.91
C LYS A 288 -6.83 5.74 15.13
N ALA A 289 -5.90 5.04 14.48
CA ALA A 289 -4.89 5.70 13.65
C ALA A 289 -5.49 6.22 12.35
N TRP A 290 -6.45 5.50 11.76
CA TRP A 290 -7.20 5.97 10.59
C TRP A 290 -7.99 7.24 10.85
N SER A 291 -8.65 7.34 12.01
CA SER A 291 -9.41 8.55 12.36
C SER A 291 -8.53 9.76 12.58
N GLU A 292 -7.24 9.62 12.88
CA GLU A 292 -6.30 10.72 13.10
C GLU A 292 -5.45 11.05 11.88
N TYR A 293 -5.49 10.22 10.84
CA TYR A 293 -4.63 10.37 9.68
C TYR A 293 -5.03 11.59 8.84
N LEU A 294 -4.03 12.40 8.47
CA LEU A 294 -4.16 13.58 7.61
C LEU A 294 -3.31 13.38 6.35
N GLU A 295 -3.97 13.33 5.18
CA GLU A 295 -3.29 13.27 3.89
C GLU A 295 -3.06 14.70 3.35
N PRO A 296 -1.82 15.18 3.21
CA PRO A 296 -1.55 16.46 2.57
C PRO A 296 -1.69 16.35 1.05
N VAL A 297 -2.60 17.12 0.47
CA VAL A 297 -2.87 17.25 -0.96
C VAL A 297 -2.51 18.66 -1.41
N LYS A 298 -1.68 18.77 -2.46
CA LYS A 298 -1.42 20.07 -3.08
C LYS A 298 -2.60 20.44 -3.99
N VAL A 299 -3.32 21.50 -3.64
CA VAL A 299 -4.49 21.97 -4.39
C VAL A 299 -4.07 22.85 -5.56
N ALA A 300 -3.11 23.76 -5.33
CA ALA A 300 -2.72 24.73 -6.35
C ALA A 300 -1.33 25.33 -6.16
N ASP A 301 -0.78 25.82 -7.27
CA ASP A 301 0.23 26.88 -7.27
C ASP A 301 -0.51 28.23 -7.28
N LEU A 302 -0.12 29.14 -6.39
CA LEU A 302 -0.68 30.47 -6.24
C LEU A 302 0.15 31.51 -7.01
N ASN A 303 -0.40 32.71 -7.18
CA ASN A 303 0.31 33.82 -7.79
C ASN A 303 1.62 34.13 -7.05
N GLU A 304 2.57 34.66 -7.80
CA GLU A 304 3.91 35.02 -7.30
C GLU A 304 4.72 33.85 -6.70
N GLY A 305 4.33 32.60 -6.96
CA GLY A 305 5.08 31.41 -6.56
C GLY A 305 4.70 30.84 -5.20
N GLY A 306 3.52 31.18 -4.67
CA GLY A 306 2.95 30.52 -3.50
C GLY A 306 2.37 29.13 -3.80
N GLU A 307 2.00 28.39 -2.77
CA GLU A 307 1.37 27.07 -2.88
C GLU A 307 0.22 26.95 -1.88
N LEU A 308 -0.84 26.24 -2.26
CA LEU A 308 -1.98 25.91 -1.41
C LEU A 308 -2.07 24.40 -1.21
N PHE A 309 -2.06 23.98 0.05
CA PHE A 309 -2.23 22.60 0.47
C PHE A 309 -3.53 22.44 1.27
N GLN A 310 -4.22 21.33 1.04
CA GLN A 310 -5.35 20.86 1.83
C GLN A 310 -4.92 19.58 2.55
N PHE A 311 -5.20 19.46 3.84
CA PHE A 311 -4.98 18.26 4.62
C PHE A 311 -6.32 17.57 4.79
N VAL A 312 -6.43 16.38 4.20
CA VAL A 312 -7.69 15.63 4.13
C VAL A 312 -7.71 14.55 5.21
N ARG A 313 -8.58 14.71 6.21
CA ARG A 313 -8.79 13.75 7.29
C ARG A 313 -9.85 12.73 6.89
N LEU A 314 -9.51 11.78 6.02
CA LEU A 314 -10.48 10.83 5.42
C LEU A 314 -11.34 10.10 6.47
N GLY A 315 -10.77 9.70 7.60
CA GLY A 315 -11.50 8.98 8.65
C GLY A 315 -12.52 9.81 9.42
N LYS A 316 -12.51 11.15 9.30
CA LYS A 316 -13.39 12.07 10.04
C LYS A 316 -14.15 13.04 9.14
N GLY A 317 -13.70 13.26 7.92
CA GLY A 317 -14.28 14.25 7.01
C GLY A 317 -13.81 15.68 7.22
N CYS A 318 -12.86 15.94 8.13
CA CYS A 318 -12.31 17.28 8.37
C CYS A 318 -11.29 17.67 7.29
N LEU A 319 -11.25 18.94 6.95
CA LEU A 319 -10.35 19.56 6.01
C LEU A 319 -9.69 20.76 6.67
N SER A 320 -8.41 20.94 6.41
CA SER A 320 -7.62 22.05 6.92
C SER A 320 -6.61 22.45 5.87
N TYR A 321 -6.01 23.64 6.00
CA TYR A 321 -5.26 24.23 4.90
C TYR A 321 -3.91 24.75 5.35
N MET A 322 -2.94 24.71 4.45
CA MET A 322 -1.71 25.48 4.57
C MET A 322 -1.49 26.29 3.30
N VAL A 323 -1.31 27.58 3.47
CA VAL A 323 -0.91 28.50 2.40
C VAL A 323 0.55 28.85 2.60
N VAL A 324 1.38 28.58 1.60
CA VAL A 324 2.82 28.83 1.62
C VAL A 324 3.15 29.98 0.69
N SER A 325 3.96 30.92 1.17
CA SER A 325 4.32 32.16 0.46
C SER A 325 5.74 32.58 0.84
N GLY A 326 6.67 32.55 -0.12
CA GLY A 326 8.08 32.84 0.16
C GLY A 326 8.68 31.90 1.20
N ASN A 327 9.05 32.44 2.37
CA ASN A 327 9.61 31.69 3.50
C ASN A 327 8.63 31.53 4.67
N GLU A 328 7.37 31.87 4.49
CA GLU A 328 6.33 31.84 5.52
C GLU A 328 5.14 30.95 5.10
N ALA A 329 4.39 30.50 6.10
CA ALA A 329 3.17 29.76 5.91
C ALA A 329 2.10 30.18 6.92
N VAL A 330 0.84 30.04 6.51
CA VAL A 330 -0.33 30.14 7.38
C VAL A 330 -1.08 28.82 7.37
N ILE A 331 -1.58 28.41 8.53
CA ILE A 331 -2.44 27.22 8.68
C ILE A 331 -3.85 27.66 9.04
N ILE A 332 -4.86 27.02 8.45
CA ILE A 332 -6.27 27.33 8.67
C ILE A 332 -7.02 26.05 9.07
N ASP A 333 -7.79 26.11 10.16
CA ASP A 333 -8.62 25.02 10.73
C ASP A 333 -7.81 23.78 11.14
N SER A 334 -6.65 23.97 11.76
CA SER A 334 -5.74 22.86 12.10
C SER A 334 -6.35 21.84 13.08
N SER A 335 -6.15 20.54 12.82
CA SER A 335 -6.45 19.47 13.78
C SER A 335 -5.41 19.40 14.91
N ARG A 336 -5.80 18.88 16.10
CA ARG A 336 -4.88 18.59 17.21
C ARG A 336 -3.71 17.68 16.85
N THR A 337 -3.83 16.87 15.80
CA THR A 337 -2.70 16.09 15.26
C THR A 337 -1.78 17.03 14.48
N THR A 338 -0.93 17.77 15.19
CA THR A 338 -0.17 18.90 14.61
C THR A 338 1.03 18.48 13.75
N ALA A 339 1.55 17.27 13.97
CA ALA A 339 2.79 16.79 13.36
C ALA A 339 2.81 16.85 11.81
N PRO A 340 1.74 16.49 11.07
CA PRO A 340 1.72 16.61 9.60
C PRO A 340 1.92 18.03 9.09
N TYR A 341 1.34 19.05 9.76
CA TYR A 341 1.52 20.44 9.37
C TYR A 341 2.97 20.90 9.60
N LEU A 342 3.50 20.63 10.80
CA LEU A 342 4.87 20.99 11.15
C LEU A 342 5.88 20.32 10.21
N LYS A 343 5.62 19.05 9.86
CA LYS A 343 6.46 18.29 8.93
C LYS A 343 6.43 18.88 7.52
N LEU A 344 5.25 19.25 7.01
CA LEU A 344 5.17 19.89 5.69
C LEU A 344 5.88 21.24 5.66
N ALA A 345 5.74 22.06 6.72
CA ALA A 345 6.46 23.33 6.83
C ALA A 345 7.99 23.12 6.86
N GLU A 346 8.47 22.12 7.60
CA GLU A 346 9.88 21.72 7.62
C GLU A 346 10.38 21.29 6.23
N ASP A 347 9.63 20.40 5.56
CA ASP A 347 9.99 19.87 4.24
C ASP A 347 10.01 20.97 3.16
N LYS A 348 9.18 22.00 3.32
CA LYS A 348 9.16 23.20 2.48
C LYS A 348 10.20 24.25 2.88
N GLY A 349 10.82 24.13 4.05
CA GLY A 349 11.77 25.10 4.57
C GLY A 349 11.14 26.46 4.90
N VAL A 350 9.88 26.46 5.35
CA VAL A 350 9.11 27.68 5.66
C VAL A 350 8.76 27.77 7.15
N SER A 351 8.56 28.98 7.64
CA SER A 351 8.15 29.24 9.03
C SER A 351 6.65 29.50 9.09
N ILE A 352 5.95 28.79 9.97
CA ILE A 352 4.52 29.07 10.21
C ILE A 352 4.43 30.39 10.99
N SER A 353 3.86 31.43 10.38
CA SER A 353 3.73 32.77 10.99
C SER A 353 2.33 33.02 11.55
N HIS A 354 1.31 32.34 11.02
CA HIS A 354 -0.09 32.50 11.42
C HIS A 354 -0.80 31.15 11.49
N VAL A 355 -1.72 31.03 12.45
CA VAL A 355 -2.69 29.94 12.52
C VAL A 355 -4.08 30.55 12.77
N LEU A 356 -5.07 30.16 11.98
CA LEU A 356 -6.43 30.71 12.05
C LEU A 356 -7.42 29.56 12.21
N ASP A 357 -8.47 29.75 12.98
CA ASP A 357 -9.68 28.94 12.82
C ASP A 357 -10.82 29.80 12.26
N THR A 358 -11.58 29.24 11.33
CA THR A 358 -12.77 29.84 10.71
C THR A 358 -13.88 30.06 11.74
N HIS A 359 -13.95 29.19 12.75
CA HIS A 359 -14.94 29.22 13.82
C HIS A 359 -14.42 28.42 15.03
N LEU A 360 -15.10 28.51 16.17
CA LEU A 360 -14.80 27.62 17.29
C LEU A 360 -15.38 26.23 17.03
N HIS A 361 -14.52 25.31 16.58
CA HIS A 361 -14.88 23.93 16.25
C HIS A 361 -15.54 23.17 17.40
N ALA A 362 -16.49 22.30 17.05
CA ALA A 362 -17.28 21.49 17.99
C ALA A 362 -17.19 19.98 17.73
N ASP A 363 -16.53 19.58 16.67
CA ASP A 363 -16.40 18.22 16.15
C ASP A 363 -14.97 17.66 16.30
N HIS A 364 -13.98 18.57 16.36
CA HIS A 364 -12.58 18.26 16.59
C HIS A 364 -11.92 19.32 17.47
N ILE A 365 -10.81 18.93 18.08
CA ILE A 365 -9.98 19.79 18.91
C ILE A 365 -9.00 20.52 17.99
N SER A 366 -9.01 21.85 18.02
CA SER A 366 -8.12 22.68 17.22
C SER A 366 -6.67 22.51 17.67
N GLY A 367 -5.78 22.30 16.69
CA GLY A 367 -4.33 22.32 16.86
C GLY A 367 -3.75 23.73 16.95
N GLY A 368 -4.57 24.78 16.76
CA GLY A 368 -4.07 26.13 16.50
C GLY A 368 -3.24 26.70 17.63
N ARG A 369 -3.68 26.49 18.88
CA ARG A 369 -2.91 26.89 20.07
C ARG A 369 -1.58 26.15 20.20
N THR A 370 -1.59 24.84 19.96
CA THR A 370 -0.38 24.01 20.07
C THR A 370 0.64 24.45 19.02
N ILE A 371 0.21 24.61 17.77
CA ILE A 371 1.07 25.08 16.68
C ILE A 371 1.62 26.48 16.99
N ALA A 372 0.77 27.41 17.43
CA ALA A 372 1.21 28.76 17.81
C ALA A 372 2.23 28.76 18.94
N GLN A 373 2.05 27.93 19.96
CA GLN A 373 3.00 27.78 21.07
C GLN A 373 4.34 27.18 20.63
N GLU A 374 4.33 26.20 19.72
CA GLU A 374 5.54 25.52 19.25
C GLU A 374 6.34 26.37 18.24
N THR A 375 5.65 27.18 17.43
CA THR A 375 6.26 27.93 16.31
C THR A 375 6.46 29.41 16.62
N GLY A 376 5.74 29.95 17.61
CA GLY A 376 5.66 31.39 17.87
C GLY A 376 4.73 32.15 16.93
N ALA A 377 3.91 31.44 16.13
CA ALA A 377 2.92 32.03 15.24
C ALA A 377 1.82 32.80 16.00
N SER A 378 1.20 33.78 15.33
CA SER A 378 -0.04 34.41 15.84
C SER A 378 -1.23 33.46 15.65
N TYR A 379 -1.99 33.24 16.71
CA TYR A 379 -3.23 32.46 16.67
C TYR A 379 -4.44 33.38 16.57
N TRP A 380 -5.24 33.22 15.52
CA TRP A 380 -6.40 34.06 15.22
C TRP A 380 -7.70 33.29 15.44
N LEU A 381 -8.65 33.90 16.16
CA LEU A 381 -9.97 33.32 16.40
C LEU A 381 -11.08 34.36 16.25
N PRO A 382 -12.27 33.96 15.75
CA PRO A 382 -13.40 34.87 15.69
C PRO A 382 -13.86 35.30 17.08
N THR A 383 -13.89 36.60 17.31
CA THR A 383 -14.18 37.18 18.64
C THR A 383 -15.55 36.78 19.17
N LYS A 384 -16.54 36.66 18.29
CA LYS A 384 -17.92 36.26 18.64
C LYS A 384 -18.08 34.80 19.07
N ASP A 385 -17.14 33.94 18.69
CA ASP A 385 -17.13 32.53 19.12
C ASP A 385 -16.25 32.32 20.37
N ALA A 386 -15.30 33.22 20.61
CA ALA A 386 -14.24 33.07 21.61
C ALA A 386 -14.39 34.02 22.82
N GLU A 387 -15.57 34.59 23.08
CA GLU A 387 -15.81 35.52 24.21
C GLU A 387 -15.39 34.94 25.58
N GLU A 388 -15.48 33.63 25.74
CA GLU A 388 -15.16 32.92 26.98
C GLU A 388 -13.83 32.15 26.91
N ALA A 389 -13.00 32.40 25.89
CA ALA A 389 -11.68 31.79 25.78
C ALA A 389 -10.75 32.21 26.93
N THR A 390 -9.95 31.28 27.43
CA THR A 390 -9.08 31.48 28.63
C THR A 390 -7.61 31.69 28.28
N PHE A 391 -7.31 32.00 27.02
CA PHE A 391 -5.98 32.20 26.48
C PHE A 391 -5.97 33.41 25.53
N ASP A 392 -4.79 33.93 25.23
CA ASP A 392 -4.63 35.07 24.32
C ASP A 392 -4.72 34.62 22.86
N PHE A 393 -5.42 35.40 22.04
CA PHE A 393 -5.54 35.22 20.59
C PHE A 393 -5.69 36.58 19.90
N GLU A 394 -5.36 36.64 18.62
CA GLU A 394 -5.59 37.81 17.78
C GLU A 394 -7.04 37.81 17.27
N PRO A 395 -7.76 38.94 17.35
CA PRO A 395 -9.15 39.01 16.95
C PRO A 395 -9.30 38.83 15.44
N LEU A 396 -10.07 37.82 15.03
CA LEU A 396 -10.44 37.63 13.64
C LEU A 396 -11.79 38.27 13.34
N GLU A 397 -11.79 39.31 12.50
CA GLU A 397 -12.97 40.10 12.14
C GLU A 397 -13.01 40.35 10.62
N GLU A 398 -14.18 40.75 10.10
CA GLU A 398 -14.36 41.13 8.68
C GLU A 398 -13.31 42.14 8.23
N GLY A 399 -12.71 41.91 7.06
CA GLY A 399 -11.70 42.80 6.50
C GLY A 399 -10.35 42.72 7.21
N ALA A 400 -10.13 41.76 8.12
CA ALA A 400 -8.79 41.41 8.53
C ALA A 400 -7.99 40.93 7.31
N HIS A 401 -6.82 41.53 7.14
CA HIS A 401 -5.87 41.21 6.08
C HIS A 401 -4.64 40.58 6.71
N ILE A 402 -4.43 39.29 6.44
CA ILE A 402 -3.28 38.56 6.96
C ILE A 402 -2.31 38.34 5.79
N GLN A 403 -1.16 39.00 5.90
CA GLN A 403 -0.10 38.92 4.90
C GLN A 403 0.83 37.75 5.25
N VAL A 404 1.12 36.90 4.26
CA VAL A 404 2.01 35.74 4.43
C VAL A 404 3.22 35.94 3.52
N GLY A 405 4.41 36.09 4.09
CA GLY A 405 5.64 36.30 3.34
C GLY A 405 5.73 37.66 2.64
N ALA A 406 6.75 37.81 1.78
CA ALA A 406 7.01 39.04 1.02
C ALA A 406 6.15 39.18 -0.25
N THR A 407 5.56 38.08 -0.70
CA THR A 407 4.56 37.99 -1.76
C THR A 407 3.17 38.22 -1.16
N ASN A 408 2.35 39.07 -1.76
CA ASN A 408 1.07 39.48 -1.20
C ASN A 408 0.01 38.37 -1.41
N ILE A 409 0.17 37.23 -0.74
CA ILE A 409 -0.96 36.30 -0.62
C ILE A 409 -1.91 36.92 0.40
N ASP A 410 -2.91 37.63 -0.12
CA ASP A 410 -3.94 38.26 0.68
C ASP A 410 -4.91 37.18 1.18
N VAL A 411 -4.89 36.92 2.48
CA VAL A 411 -5.95 36.19 3.17
C VAL A 411 -6.97 37.22 3.64
N LYS A 412 -8.11 37.32 2.93
CA LYS A 412 -9.19 38.27 3.22
C LYS A 412 -10.28 37.58 4.02
N ALA A 413 -10.47 37.99 5.28
CA ALA A 413 -11.51 37.44 6.14
C ALA A 413 -12.88 38.05 5.82
N LEU A 414 -13.87 37.18 5.60
CA LEU A 414 -15.27 37.49 5.30
C LEU A 414 -16.16 36.91 6.40
N TYR A 415 -17.01 37.71 7.00
CA TYR A 415 -17.95 37.33 8.05
C TYR A 415 -19.15 36.62 7.44
N THR A 416 -19.28 35.34 7.78
CA THR A 416 -20.28 34.42 7.22
C THR A 416 -20.93 33.64 8.34
N PRO A 417 -21.75 34.28 9.20
CA PRO A 417 -22.40 33.60 10.32
C PRO A 417 -23.42 32.57 9.83
N GLY A 418 -23.67 31.56 10.66
CA GLY A 418 -24.69 30.56 10.37
C GLY A 418 -24.43 29.26 11.09
N HIS A 419 -23.28 28.64 10.82
CA HIS A 419 -22.83 27.44 11.55
C HIS A 419 -22.53 27.78 13.01
N THR A 420 -21.72 28.82 13.19
CA THR A 420 -21.58 29.57 14.43
C THR A 420 -21.87 31.04 14.20
N ILE A 421 -22.04 31.80 15.28
CA ILE A 421 -22.23 33.25 15.19
C ILE A 421 -20.94 33.98 14.82
N GLY A 422 -19.78 33.39 15.09
CA GLY A 422 -18.48 33.93 14.72
C GLY A 422 -17.92 33.39 13.41
N SER A 423 -18.62 32.51 12.69
CA SER A 423 -18.09 31.86 11.49
C SER A 423 -17.53 32.86 10.47
N MET A 424 -16.33 32.57 9.99
CA MET A 424 -15.59 33.33 8.99
C MET A 424 -15.27 32.45 7.79
N SER A 425 -15.22 33.07 6.61
CA SER A 425 -14.67 32.51 5.39
C SER A 425 -13.44 33.30 4.96
N PHE A 426 -12.61 32.72 4.11
CA PHE A 426 -11.41 33.39 3.59
C PHE A 426 -11.35 33.35 2.08
N ILE A 427 -10.99 34.47 1.47
CA ILE A 427 -10.57 34.50 0.07
C ILE A 427 -9.05 34.45 0.04
N ILE A 428 -8.49 33.50 -0.70
CA ILE A 428 -7.05 33.31 -0.90
C ILE A 428 -6.75 33.56 -2.37
N ASP A 429 -5.79 34.46 -2.62
CA ASP A 429 -5.26 34.75 -3.96
C ASP A 429 -6.36 35.12 -5.00
N ASP A 430 -7.44 35.74 -4.53
CA ASP A 430 -8.65 36.11 -5.28
C ASP A 430 -9.29 34.96 -6.11
N SER A 431 -8.90 33.71 -5.83
CA SER A 431 -9.24 32.54 -6.65
C SER A 431 -9.85 31.39 -5.84
N TYR A 432 -9.59 31.34 -4.53
CA TYR A 432 -10.07 30.27 -3.66
C TYR A 432 -10.89 30.85 -2.52
N LEU A 433 -12.03 30.22 -2.22
CA LEU A 433 -12.90 30.55 -1.11
C LEU A 433 -12.84 29.41 -0.09
N LEU A 434 -12.17 29.63 1.04
CA LEU A 434 -12.28 28.74 2.19
C LEU A 434 -13.58 29.07 2.90
N SER A 435 -14.60 28.24 2.72
CA SER A 435 -15.97 28.50 3.17
C SER A 435 -16.25 28.09 4.62
N GLY A 436 -15.26 27.54 5.32
CA GLY A 436 -15.43 26.96 6.65
C GLY A 436 -16.55 25.92 6.67
N ASP A 437 -17.36 25.95 7.72
CA ASP A 437 -18.54 25.09 7.88
C ASP A 437 -19.84 25.74 7.41
N ILE A 438 -19.79 26.65 6.44
CA ILE A 438 -20.98 27.30 5.88
C ILE A 438 -21.48 26.59 4.63
N LEU A 439 -20.58 26.34 3.67
CA LEU A 439 -20.89 25.71 2.39
C LEU A 439 -19.92 24.57 2.10
N PHE A 440 -20.45 23.38 1.80
CA PHE A 440 -19.72 22.18 1.41
C PHE A 440 -19.95 21.87 -0.07
N VAL A 441 -19.31 20.82 -0.60
CA VAL A 441 -19.44 20.45 -2.02
C VAL A 441 -20.86 19.94 -2.32
N ASP A 442 -21.38 18.98 -1.55
CA ASP A 442 -22.74 18.44 -1.78
C ASP A 442 -23.78 18.93 -0.76
N SER A 443 -23.36 19.67 0.27
CA SER A 443 -24.20 20.03 1.42
C SER A 443 -23.90 21.43 1.98
N ILE A 444 -24.56 21.80 3.08
CA ILE A 444 -24.35 23.07 3.81
C ILE A 444 -24.17 22.82 5.31
N GLY A 445 -23.64 23.82 6.01
CA GLY A 445 -23.46 23.79 7.46
C GLY A 445 -24.75 23.67 8.25
N ARG A 446 -24.69 23.03 9.42
CA ARG A 446 -25.78 23.01 10.41
C ARG A 446 -25.70 24.19 11.39
N PRO A 447 -26.81 24.87 11.76
CA PRO A 447 -26.79 26.03 12.66
C PRO A 447 -27.05 25.72 14.15
N ASP A 448 -27.19 24.45 14.54
CA ASP A 448 -27.73 24.05 15.85
C ASP A 448 -26.69 23.68 16.91
N LEU A 449 -25.41 23.53 16.58
CA LEU A 449 -24.40 22.98 17.50
C LEU A 449 -24.15 23.84 18.76
N ALA A 450 -24.57 25.11 18.75
CA ALA A 450 -24.57 25.96 19.94
C ALA A 450 -25.92 26.00 20.69
N GLY A 451 -26.90 25.18 20.29
CA GLY A 451 -28.26 25.20 20.83
C GLY A 451 -29.09 26.40 20.40
N LYS A 452 -28.68 27.09 19.32
CA LYS A 452 -29.29 28.33 18.80
C LYS A 452 -29.79 28.22 17.36
N ALA A 453 -30.22 27.02 16.96
CA ALA A 453 -30.64 26.73 15.59
C ALA A 453 -31.60 27.79 15.03
N ASP A 454 -32.67 28.09 15.78
CA ASP A 454 -33.71 29.05 15.37
C ASP A 454 -33.17 30.47 15.12
N ASP A 455 -32.19 30.89 15.93
CA ASP A 455 -31.57 32.22 15.86
C ASP A 455 -30.62 32.32 14.66
N TRP A 456 -29.89 31.23 14.34
CA TRP A 456 -28.80 31.26 13.35
C TRP A 456 -29.18 30.75 11.96
N VAL A 457 -30.36 30.13 11.78
CA VAL A 457 -30.87 29.76 10.44
C VAL A 457 -30.91 30.97 9.49
N SER A 458 -31.37 32.12 9.99
CA SER A 458 -31.47 33.34 9.17
C SER A 458 -30.10 33.88 8.79
N ASP A 459 -29.13 33.77 9.69
CA ASP A 459 -27.74 34.15 9.44
C ASP A 459 -27.12 33.25 8.37
N LEU A 460 -27.26 31.93 8.52
CA LEU A 460 -26.80 30.93 7.55
C LEU A 460 -27.38 31.20 6.16
N ARG A 461 -28.69 31.44 6.08
CA ARG A 461 -29.36 31.77 4.82
C ARG A 461 -28.83 33.08 4.22
N SER A 462 -28.59 34.11 5.04
CA SER A 462 -28.02 35.37 4.54
C SER A 462 -26.60 35.16 4.01
N SER A 463 -25.75 34.38 4.68
CA SER A 463 -24.40 34.07 4.22
C SER A 463 -24.42 33.36 2.85
N LEU A 464 -25.29 32.35 2.70
CA LEU A 464 -25.39 31.56 1.48
C LEU A 464 -26.04 32.32 0.30
N TYR A 465 -27.16 33.02 0.54
CA TYR A 465 -28.00 33.60 -0.53
C TYR A 465 -27.76 35.10 -0.77
N VAL A 466 -27.02 35.77 0.12
CA VAL A 466 -26.70 37.20 -0.04
C VAL A 466 -25.19 37.39 -0.12
N THR A 467 -24.43 36.91 0.87
CA THR A 467 -22.98 37.17 0.91
C THR A 467 -22.26 36.45 -0.24
N TYR A 468 -22.42 35.12 -0.38
CA TYR A 468 -21.75 34.36 -1.44
C TYR A 468 -22.23 34.71 -2.85
N GLN A 469 -23.48 35.11 -3.02
CA GLN A 469 -24.01 35.56 -4.32
C GLN A 469 -23.35 36.86 -4.83
N ASN A 470 -22.67 37.61 -3.96
CA ASN A 470 -21.89 38.79 -4.37
C ASN A 470 -20.43 38.46 -4.71
N LEU A 471 -20.02 37.19 -4.61
CA LEU A 471 -18.68 36.73 -4.96
C LEU A 471 -18.61 36.26 -6.41
N SER A 472 -17.38 36.11 -6.93
CA SER A 472 -17.17 35.56 -8.28
C SER A 472 -17.52 34.07 -8.32
N GLU A 473 -18.34 33.67 -9.29
CA GLU A 473 -18.68 32.25 -9.53
C GLU A 473 -17.46 31.39 -9.95
N ASP A 474 -16.37 32.04 -10.40
CA ASP A 474 -15.11 31.37 -10.77
C ASP A 474 -14.27 30.93 -9.56
N LEU A 475 -14.62 31.37 -8.34
CA LEU A 475 -13.91 30.95 -7.13
C LEU A 475 -14.01 29.44 -6.94
N ILE A 476 -12.90 28.82 -6.52
CA ILE A 476 -12.87 27.42 -6.09
C ILE A 476 -13.19 27.36 -4.60
N VAL A 477 -14.26 26.68 -4.24
CA VAL A 477 -14.69 26.51 -2.85
C VAL A 477 -13.91 25.38 -2.19
N LEU A 478 -13.38 25.66 -1.01
CA LEU A 478 -12.56 24.80 -0.18
C LEU A 478 -13.16 24.73 1.24
N PRO A 479 -14.02 23.75 1.52
CA PRO A 479 -14.74 23.69 2.80
C PRO A 479 -13.88 23.23 3.98
N ALA A 480 -14.33 23.41 5.22
CA ALA A 480 -13.68 22.78 6.38
C ALA A 480 -14.09 21.31 6.60
N HIS A 481 -15.11 20.84 5.88
CA HIS A 481 -15.58 19.46 5.97
C HIS A 481 -16.11 18.90 4.64
N PHE A 482 -16.13 17.56 4.55
CA PHE A 482 -16.86 16.79 3.54
C PHE A 482 -17.59 15.60 4.18
N MET A 483 -18.64 15.11 3.53
CA MET A 483 -19.54 14.12 4.12
C MET A 483 -19.41 12.73 3.49
N ILE A 484 -19.23 12.67 2.18
CA ILE A 484 -19.18 11.41 1.44
C ILE A 484 -17.95 11.35 0.56
N ILE A 485 -17.43 10.14 0.34
CA ILE A 485 -16.23 9.95 -0.47
C ILE A 485 -16.40 10.36 -1.93
N ASP A 486 -17.65 10.54 -2.39
CA ASP A 486 -17.96 11.10 -3.70
C ASP A 486 -17.52 12.57 -3.86
N GLU A 487 -17.35 13.31 -2.76
CA GLU A 487 -16.86 14.70 -2.76
C GLU A 487 -15.33 14.79 -2.90
N VAL A 488 -14.60 13.68 -2.75
CA VAL A 488 -13.15 13.62 -2.94
C VAL A 488 -12.83 13.42 -4.43
N ASN A 489 -12.10 14.38 -5.01
CA ASN A 489 -11.67 14.39 -6.40
C ASN A 489 -10.58 13.33 -6.67
N ASP A 490 -10.32 13.05 -7.95
CA ASP A 490 -9.31 12.07 -8.38
C ASP A 490 -7.88 12.42 -7.93
N ASP A 491 -7.62 13.71 -7.68
CA ASP A 491 -6.35 14.21 -7.14
C ASP A 491 -6.29 14.20 -5.61
N GLY A 492 -7.36 13.74 -4.94
CA GLY A 492 -7.50 13.69 -3.50
C GLY A 492 -8.04 14.98 -2.86
N SER A 493 -8.20 16.06 -3.62
CA SER A 493 -8.75 17.31 -3.10
C SER A 493 -10.27 17.22 -2.88
N VAL A 494 -10.80 18.01 -1.96
CA VAL A 494 -12.23 18.31 -1.87
C VAL A 494 -12.39 19.77 -2.25
N ALA A 495 -12.86 20.00 -3.48
CA ALA A 495 -13.02 21.32 -4.05
C ALA A 495 -14.01 21.30 -5.20
N GLU A 496 -14.75 22.40 -5.39
CA GLU A 496 -15.60 22.61 -6.56
C GLU A 496 -15.78 24.12 -6.82
N LYS A 497 -16.06 24.49 -8.07
CA LYS A 497 -16.36 25.88 -8.44
C LYS A 497 -17.64 26.38 -7.78
N LEU A 498 -17.60 27.60 -7.26
CA LEU A 498 -18.74 28.24 -6.61
C LEU A 498 -19.97 28.31 -7.52
N GLY A 499 -19.79 28.66 -8.80
CA GLY A 499 -20.87 28.64 -9.79
C GLY A 499 -21.52 27.27 -9.97
N VAL A 500 -20.72 26.19 -9.94
CA VAL A 500 -21.24 24.82 -10.03
C VAL A 500 -22.03 24.46 -8.77
N LEU A 501 -21.58 24.91 -7.59
CA LEU A 501 -22.30 24.70 -6.34
C LEU A 501 -23.64 25.44 -6.32
N PHE A 502 -23.71 26.67 -6.84
CA PHE A 502 -24.99 27.36 -6.98
C PHE A 502 -25.99 26.58 -7.86
N GLU A 503 -25.53 25.87 -8.89
CA GLU A 503 -26.40 25.07 -9.75
C GLU A 503 -26.81 23.72 -9.13
N LYS A 504 -25.90 23.05 -8.41
CA LYS A 504 -26.05 21.63 -8.06
C LYS A 504 -26.22 21.33 -6.58
N ASN A 505 -25.72 22.18 -5.68
CA ASN A 505 -25.72 21.88 -4.25
C ASN A 505 -27.15 21.87 -3.71
N HIS A 506 -27.50 20.79 -3.02
CA HIS A 506 -28.85 20.54 -2.52
C HIS A 506 -29.30 21.55 -1.45
N GLY A 507 -28.37 22.07 -0.65
CA GLY A 507 -28.63 23.07 0.38
C GLY A 507 -28.72 24.52 -0.11
N LEU A 508 -28.17 24.80 -1.30
CA LEU A 508 -28.13 26.16 -1.90
C LEU A 508 -29.34 26.53 -2.76
N ASN A 509 -30.27 25.61 -3.01
CA ASN A 509 -31.38 25.78 -3.95
C ASN A 509 -32.77 25.64 -3.32
N ILE A 510 -32.92 26.13 -2.08
CA ILE A 510 -34.19 26.11 -1.34
C ILE A 510 -34.76 27.53 -1.28
N GLU A 511 -35.60 27.88 -2.26
CA GLU A 511 -36.17 29.22 -2.40
C GLU A 511 -37.05 29.65 -1.22
N ASP A 512 -37.84 28.71 -0.68
CA ASP A 512 -38.77 28.98 0.41
C ASP A 512 -38.06 28.96 1.77
N GLU A 513 -38.17 30.05 2.52
CA GLU A 513 -37.46 30.24 3.79
C GLU A 513 -37.91 29.24 4.88
N ASP A 514 -39.21 28.93 4.95
CA ASP A 514 -39.74 27.98 5.93
C ASP A 514 -39.26 26.55 5.61
N LYS A 515 -39.19 26.17 4.33
CA LYS A 515 -38.58 24.90 3.90
C LYS A 515 -37.09 24.85 4.20
N PHE A 516 -36.35 25.95 3.96
CA PHE A 516 -34.93 26.02 4.28
C PHE A 516 -34.72 25.83 5.79
N ARG A 517 -35.50 26.54 6.61
CA ARG A 517 -35.48 26.40 8.08
C ARG A 517 -35.70 24.96 8.49
N SER A 518 -36.79 24.34 8.04
CA SER A 518 -37.12 22.96 8.38
C SER A 518 -36.01 21.97 7.95
N ALA A 519 -35.40 22.19 6.78
CA ALA A 519 -34.29 21.37 6.31
C ALA A 519 -33.08 21.41 7.27
N VAL A 520 -32.75 22.58 7.81
CA VAL A 520 -31.59 22.77 8.70
C VAL A 520 -31.93 22.74 10.20
N THR A 521 -33.15 22.41 10.59
CA THR A 521 -33.56 22.28 12.01
C THR A 521 -34.19 20.93 12.37
N ASP A 522 -34.98 20.34 11.47
CA ASP A 522 -35.89 19.25 11.85
C ASP A 522 -35.32 17.85 11.58
N ASN A 523 -34.44 17.71 10.57
CA ASN A 523 -33.85 16.44 10.13
C ASN A 523 -32.34 16.40 10.31
N LEU A 524 -31.86 16.97 11.41
CA LEU A 524 -30.43 17.06 11.67
C LEU A 524 -29.84 15.71 12.11
N PRO A 525 -28.63 15.36 11.66
CA PRO A 525 -27.93 14.21 12.19
C PRO A 525 -27.68 14.40 13.70
N PRO A 526 -27.42 13.30 14.45
CA PRO A 526 -26.99 13.40 15.84
C PRO A 526 -25.85 14.40 15.99
N GLN A 527 -25.73 15.03 17.15
CA GLN A 527 -24.61 15.94 17.39
C GLN A 527 -23.28 15.15 17.37
N PRO A 528 -22.16 15.82 17.03
CA PRO A 528 -20.83 15.22 17.16
C PRO A 528 -20.60 14.66 18.56
N ASN A 529 -19.79 13.61 18.64
CA ASN A 529 -19.39 13.05 19.92
C ASN A 529 -18.70 14.12 20.77
N ALA A 530 -18.99 14.14 22.07
CA ALA A 530 -18.38 15.06 23.03
C ALA A 530 -18.37 16.56 22.62
N TYR A 531 -19.29 17.03 21.77
CA TYR A 531 -19.19 18.38 21.17
C TYR A 531 -19.09 19.51 22.20
N GLN A 532 -19.74 19.38 23.35
CA GLN A 532 -19.64 20.36 24.44
C GLN A 532 -18.23 20.39 25.02
N ASP A 533 -17.66 19.23 25.32
CA ASP A 533 -16.32 19.08 25.87
C ASP A 533 -15.26 19.53 24.86
N ILE A 534 -15.46 19.25 23.57
CA ILE A 534 -14.59 19.75 22.49
C ILE A 534 -14.60 21.29 22.49
N ARG A 535 -15.77 21.92 22.53
CA ARG A 535 -15.87 23.39 22.62
C ARG A 535 -15.21 23.94 23.88
N GLN A 536 -15.41 23.30 25.04
CA GLN A 536 -14.75 23.71 26.29
C GLN A 536 -13.22 23.57 26.18
N THR A 537 -12.74 22.53 25.50
CA THR A 537 -11.31 22.29 25.25
C THR A 537 -10.74 23.36 24.33
N ASN A 538 -11.42 23.67 23.22
CA ASN A 538 -11.04 24.70 22.26
C ASN A 538 -11.09 26.12 22.88
N MET A 539 -11.96 26.35 23.87
CA MET A 539 -11.96 27.57 24.71
C MET A 539 -10.88 27.57 25.80
N GLY A 540 -10.15 26.47 26.00
CA GLY A 540 -9.12 26.34 27.03
C GLY A 540 -9.63 26.21 28.46
N LYS A 541 -10.91 25.87 28.63
CA LYS A 541 -11.53 25.71 29.95
C LYS A 541 -11.29 24.34 30.56
N ILE A 542 -11.11 23.33 29.71
CA ILE A 542 -10.69 22.00 30.12
C ILE A 542 -9.46 21.57 29.30
N ALA A 543 -8.66 20.67 29.87
CA ALA A 543 -7.44 20.15 29.28
C ALA A 543 -7.44 18.61 29.41
N PRO A 544 -8.22 17.91 28.58
CA PRO A 544 -8.26 16.45 28.57
C PRO A 544 -6.89 15.86 28.19
N ASP A 545 -6.60 14.66 28.69
CA ASP A 545 -5.39 13.93 28.29
C ASP A 545 -5.48 13.38 26.85
N GLU A 546 -4.39 12.84 26.31
CA GLU A 546 -4.35 12.37 24.91
C GLU A 546 -5.36 11.26 24.60
N GLU A 547 -5.66 10.38 25.56
CA GLU A 547 -6.63 9.30 25.35
C GLU A 547 -8.05 9.87 25.37
N GLU A 548 -8.35 10.76 26.31
CA GLU A 548 -9.63 11.48 26.37
C GLU A 548 -9.88 12.29 25.08
N GLN A 549 -8.89 13.07 24.63
CA GLN A 549 -8.97 13.83 23.37
C GLN A 549 -9.30 12.94 22.18
N ARG A 550 -8.67 11.76 22.11
CA ARG A 550 -8.92 10.80 21.05
C ARG A 550 -10.34 10.25 21.10
N GLU A 551 -10.82 9.86 22.27
CA GLU A 551 -12.19 9.37 22.43
C GLU A 551 -13.25 10.44 22.09
N MET A 552 -12.97 11.71 22.41
CA MET A 552 -13.87 12.83 22.08
C MET A 552 -14.08 12.99 20.57
N GLU A 553 -13.05 12.78 19.76
CA GLU A 553 -13.12 12.98 18.31
C GLU A 553 -13.50 11.73 17.49
N ILE A 554 -13.48 10.54 18.08
CA ILE A 554 -13.81 9.29 17.37
C ILE A 554 -15.25 9.34 16.83
N GLY A 555 -15.44 8.76 15.64
CA GLY A 555 -16.74 8.64 14.98
C GLY A 555 -16.83 9.44 13.68
N PRO A 556 -17.97 9.37 12.98
CA PRO A 556 -18.14 9.99 11.66
C PRO A 556 -18.20 11.52 11.72
N ASN A 557 -18.17 12.15 10.55
CA ASN A 557 -18.54 13.56 10.38
C ASN A 557 -20.03 13.75 10.70
N ARG A 558 -20.38 14.80 11.44
CA ARG A 558 -21.76 15.18 11.77
C ARG A 558 -22.03 16.70 11.62
N CYS A 559 -21.18 17.43 10.89
CA CYS A 559 -21.23 18.88 10.75
C CYS A 559 -22.14 19.39 9.61
N ALA A 560 -22.52 18.54 8.65
CA ALA A 560 -23.34 18.95 7.52
C ALA A 560 -24.81 18.51 7.59
N VAL A 561 -25.63 19.18 6.79
CA VAL A 561 -27.03 18.85 6.53
C VAL A 561 -27.24 18.66 5.02
N ARG A 562 -27.89 17.57 4.63
CA ARG A 562 -28.20 17.22 3.24
C ARG A 562 -29.70 17.16 3.00
#